data_AF-A0A7Y4XLH6-F1
#
_entry.id   AF-A0A7Y4XLH6-F1
#
_cell.length_a   1.000
_cell.length_b   1.000
_cell.length_c   1.000
_cell.angle_alpha   90.00
_cell.angle_beta   90.00
_cell.angle_gamma   90.00
#
_symmetry.space_group_name_H-M   'P 1'
#
loop_
_entity.id
_entity.type
_entity.pdbx_description
1 polymer ?
#
loop_
_entity_poly.entity_id
_entity_poly.type
_entity_poly.pdbx_seq_one_letter_code
_entity_poly.pdbx_strand_id
1 'polypeptide(L)'
;MEPQLTLKERIFMTIEEEIPLKEFEQWLYSQGDLLDNLNDELALAVFSFNYNQKGAHYEFNKIFVPHFDENEFMLWKIKANLRALIMGKETRDRILHDFYYDLGYDDYPFLQGIGYYMFDFEEPEYSGRSLSDLSSELKSDAQELLNEIELQEKMNPDFQIKSFRKIESELITSTVVSKKKWWTVLYSKLMN
;
A
#
# COMPACT_ATOMS: atom_id res chain seq x y z
N MET A 1 21.14 -6.19 -5.04
CA MET A 1 21.16 -5.96 -3.58
C MET A 1 19.77 -5.49 -3.21
N GLU A 2 19.06 -6.24 -2.37
CA GLU A 2 17.80 -5.71 -1.82
C GLU A 2 18.12 -4.49 -0.95
N PRO A 3 17.34 -3.40 -1.04
CA PRO A 3 17.53 -2.25 -0.17
C PRO A 3 17.36 -2.69 1.29
N GLN A 4 18.29 -2.28 2.15
CA GLN A 4 18.22 -2.56 3.58
C GLN A 4 17.06 -1.76 4.17
N LEU A 5 16.03 -2.46 4.67
CA LEU A 5 14.89 -1.84 5.34
C LEU A 5 15.35 -1.05 6.56
N THR A 6 14.82 0.16 6.70
CA THR A 6 15.01 1.03 7.86
C THR A 6 14.27 0.49 9.10
N LEU A 7 14.64 0.97 10.29
CA LEU A 7 13.91 0.65 11.53
C LEU A 7 12.42 1.00 11.40
N LYS A 8 12.11 2.18 10.85
CA LYS A 8 10.74 2.64 10.62
C LYS A 8 9.96 1.67 9.73
N GLU A 9 10.51 1.28 8.58
CA GLU A 9 9.84 0.34 7.68
C GLU A 9 9.59 -1.01 8.33
N ARG A 10 10.49 -1.50 9.17
CA ARG A 10 10.27 -2.76 9.90
C ARG A 10 9.23 -2.64 11.00
N ILE A 11 9.13 -1.50 11.66
CA ILE A 11 8.03 -1.23 12.59
C ILE A 11 6.71 -1.25 11.82
N PHE A 12 6.63 -0.60 10.66
CA PHE A 12 5.44 -0.61 9.82
C PHE A 12 5.04 -2.02 9.36
N MET A 13 6.00 -2.81 8.86
CA MET A 13 5.75 -4.22 8.51
C MET A 13 5.28 -5.04 9.71
N THR A 14 5.77 -4.74 10.91
CA THR A 14 5.32 -5.41 12.13
C THR A 14 3.89 -5.03 12.45
N ILE A 15 3.52 -3.74 12.35
CA ILE A 15 2.16 -3.24 12.59
C ILE A 15 1.15 -3.88 11.63
N GLU A 16 1.52 -4.02 10.36
CA GLU A 16 0.68 -4.65 9.32
C GLU A 16 0.74 -6.20 9.33
N GLU A 17 1.37 -6.79 10.35
CA GLU A 17 1.53 -8.24 10.50
C GLU A 17 2.24 -8.92 9.31
N GLU A 18 2.98 -8.16 8.49
CA GLU A 18 3.80 -8.71 7.40
C GLU A 18 5.02 -9.48 7.92
N ILE A 19 5.53 -9.07 9.08
CA ILE A 19 6.55 -9.81 9.82
C ILE A 19 6.05 -10.15 11.23
N PRO A 20 6.25 -11.37 11.71
CA PRO A 20 5.93 -11.73 13.09
C PRO A 20 6.71 -10.87 14.07
N LEU A 21 6.05 -10.44 15.15
CA LEU A 21 6.68 -9.63 16.21
C LEU A 21 7.97 -10.26 16.77
N LYS A 22 8.01 -11.60 16.85
CA LYS A 22 9.19 -12.36 17.26
C LYS A 22 10.35 -12.24 16.26
N GLU A 23 10.05 -12.21 14.96
CA GLU A 23 11.06 -12.02 13.91
C GLU A 23 11.60 -10.59 13.96
N PHE A 24 10.73 -9.60 14.18
CA PHE A 24 11.13 -8.22 14.40
C PHE A 24 12.08 -8.09 15.60
N GLU A 25 11.75 -8.70 16.75
CA GLU A 25 12.60 -8.69 17.95
C GLU A 25 13.99 -9.31 17.67
N GLN A 26 14.02 -10.47 17.02
CA GLN A 26 15.28 -11.14 16.66
C GLN A 26 16.12 -10.29 15.72
N TRP A 27 15.48 -9.65 14.73
CA TRP A 27 16.16 -8.72 13.85
C TRP A 27 16.69 -7.52 14.64
N LEU A 28 15.90 -6.91 15.52
CA LEU A 28 16.29 -5.72 16.28
C LEU A 28 17.57 -5.98 17.10
N TYR A 29 17.64 -7.11 17.80
CA TYR A 29 18.82 -7.49 18.58
C TYR A 29 20.03 -7.93 17.74
N SER A 30 19.84 -8.18 16.43
CA SER A 30 20.95 -8.47 15.51
C SER A 30 21.65 -7.20 15.00
N GLN A 31 21.04 -6.02 15.17
CA GLN A 31 21.56 -4.75 14.64
C GLN A 31 22.46 -4.04 15.67
N GLY A 32 23.76 -4.40 15.70
CA GLY A 32 24.75 -3.76 16.57
C GLY A 32 24.83 -2.24 16.42
N ASP A 33 24.78 -1.73 15.18
CA ASP A 33 24.93 -0.29 14.90
C ASP A 33 23.74 0.56 15.38
N LEU A 34 22.56 -0.05 15.53
CA LEU A 34 21.35 0.60 16.06
C LEU A 34 21.44 0.78 17.58
N LEU A 35 22.09 -0.15 18.28
CA LEU A 35 22.38 -0.05 19.71
C LEU A 35 23.37 1.10 20.00
N ASP A 36 24.35 1.30 19.13
CA ASP A 36 25.35 2.35 19.28
C ASP A 36 24.79 3.76 19.06
N ASN A 37 23.59 3.87 18.46
CA ASN A 37 22.89 5.12 18.16
C ASN A 37 21.53 5.25 18.87
N LEU A 38 21.37 4.65 20.05
CA LEU A 38 20.15 4.69 20.90
C LEU A 38 19.68 6.09 21.34
N ASN A 39 20.32 7.18 20.88
CA ASN A 39 19.87 8.54 21.14
C ASN A 39 18.56 8.90 20.43
N ASP A 40 18.09 8.06 19.53
CA ASP A 40 16.76 8.19 18.92
C ASP A 40 15.69 7.64 19.89
N GLU A 41 14.71 8.48 20.22
CA GLU A 41 13.59 8.13 21.11
C GLU A 41 12.82 6.89 20.62
N LEU A 42 12.66 6.74 19.30
CA LEU A 42 12.01 5.59 18.69
C LEU A 42 12.86 4.32 18.87
N ALA A 43 14.19 4.43 18.71
CA ALA A 43 15.10 3.32 18.94
C ALA A 43 15.03 2.85 20.41
N LEU A 44 15.11 3.79 21.36
CA LEU A 44 14.99 3.45 22.78
C LEU A 44 13.65 2.78 23.10
N ALA A 45 12.55 3.26 22.51
CA ALA A 45 11.22 2.69 22.71
C ALA A 45 11.13 1.24 22.20
N VAL A 46 11.65 0.92 21.01
CA VAL A 46 11.63 -0.47 20.50
C VAL A 46 12.52 -1.41 21.31
N PHE A 47 13.67 -0.96 21.79
CA PHE A 47 14.54 -1.80 22.64
C PHE A 47 13.97 -2.02 24.05
N SER A 48 13.15 -1.09 24.54
CA SER A 48 12.53 -1.17 25.87
C SER A 48 11.19 -1.91 25.87
N PHE A 49 10.64 -2.23 24.70
CA PHE A 49 9.35 -2.89 24.58
C PHE A 49 9.41 -4.35 25.07
N ASN A 50 8.40 -4.79 25.82
CA ASN A 50 8.31 -6.18 26.29
C ASN A 50 7.61 -7.07 25.25
N TYR A 51 8.38 -7.70 24.36
CA TYR A 51 7.87 -8.59 23.31
C TYR A 51 7.19 -9.88 23.81
N ASN A 52 7.46 -10.29 25.06
CA ASN A 52 6.94 -11.53 25.64
C ASN A 52 5.62 -11.35 26.39
N GLN A 53 5.10 -10.12 26.48
CA GLN A 53 3.86 -9.85 27.20
C GLN A 53 2.62 -10.41 26.48
N LYS A 54 1.57 -10.74 27.25
CA LYS A 54 0.28 -11.13 26.66
C LYS A 54 -0.29 -9.93 25.90
N GLY A 55 -0.69 -10.15 24.64
CA GLY A 55 -1.21 -9.07 23.80
C GLY A 55 -0.12 -8.12 23.29
N ALA A 56 1.14 -8.57 23.23
CA ALA A 56 2.27 -7.75 22.78
C ALA A 56 1.99 -7.06 21.44
N HIS A 57 1.37 -7.71 20.47
CA HIS A 57 1.08 -7.09 19.18
C HIS A 57 0.15 -5.86 19.30
N TYR A 58 -0.92 -5.96 20.08
CA TYR A 58 -1.83 -4.83 20.33
C TYR A 58 -1.10 -3.67 21.02
N GLU A 59 -0.30 -3.95 22.05
CA GLU A 59 0.46 -2.91 22.74
C GLU A 59 1.57 -2.32 21.85
N PHE A 60 2.16 -3.12 20.95
CA PHE A 60 3.14 -2.65 19.98
C PHE A 60 2.48 -1.61 19.06
N ASN A 61 1.34 -1.94 18.45
CA ASN A 61 0.63 -1.01 17.56
C ASN A 61 0.22 0.26 18.31
N LYS A 62 -0.32 0.11 19.52
CA LYS A 62 -0.73 1.25 20.37
C LYS A 62 0.41 2.19 20.73
N ILE A 63 1.61 1.65 20.99
CA ILE A 63 2.78 2.45 21.34
C ILE A 63 3.36 3.12 20.09
N PHE A 64 3.55 2.37 19.00
CA PHE A 64 4.35 2.84 17.87
C PHE A 64 3.56 3.62 16.83
N VAL A 65 2.29 3.29 16.55
CA VAL A 65 1.47 4.02 15.56
C VAL A 65 1.44 5.53 15.81
N PRO A 66 1.27 6.03 17.06
CA PRO A 66 1.27 7.47 17.35
C PRO A 66 2.60 8.20 17.10
N HIS A 67 3.73 7.48 16.96
CA HIS A 67 5.02 8.11 16.65
C HIS A 67 5.18 8.46 15.17
N PHE A 68 4.25 8.05 14.32
CA PHE A 68 4.35 8.24 12.88
C PHE A 68 3.26 9.17 12.37
N ASP A 69 3.61 9.93 11.34
CA ASP A 69 2.62 10.70 10.60
C ASP A 69 1.67 9.73 9.88
N GLU A 70 0.35 9.96 10.04
CA GLU A 70 -0.67 9.08 9.47
C GLU A 70 -0.54 9.00 7.94
N ASN A 71 -0.24 10.13 7.29
CA ASN A 71 -0.07 10.17 5.85
C ASN A 71 1.19 9.42 5.39
N GLU A 72 2.31 9.56 6.12
CA GLU A 72 3.53 8.77 5.86
C GLU A 72 3.25 7.27 5.96
N PHE A 73 2.59 6.82 7.03
CA PHE A 73 2.26 5.41 7.23
C PHE A 73 1.34 4.89 6.12
N MET A 74 0.27 5.63 5.81
CA MET A 74 -0.69 5.21 4.79
C MET A 74 -0.11 5.21 3.38
N LEU A 75 0.74 6.19 3.05
CA LEU A 75 1.48 6.22 1.80
C LEU A 75 2.42 5.00 1.69
N TRP A 76 3.14 4.68 2.75
CA TRP A 76 3.99 3.49 2.82
C TRP A 76 3.16 2.21 2.62
N LYS A 77 2.05 2.05 3.36
CA LYS A 77 1.18 0.87 3.32
C LYS A 77 0.62 0.63 1.92
N ILE A 78 0.08 1.67 1.28
CA ILE A 78 -0.48 1.57 -0.07
C ILE A 78 0.61 1.16 -1.07
N LYS A 79 1.80 1.79 -1.02
CA LYS A 79 2.91 1.44 -1.91
C LYS A 79 3.43 0.02 -1.67
N ALA A 80 3.52 -0.42 -0.42
CA ALA A 80 3.93 -1.78 -0.05
C ALA A 80 2.93 -2.83 -0.58
N ASN A 81 1.64 -2.61 -0.37
CA ASN A 81 0.56 -3.44 -0.89
C ASN A 81 0.59 -3.51 -2.43
N LEU A 82 0.73 -2.38 -3.13
CA LEU A 82 0.85 -2.37 -4.60
C LEU A 82 2.05 -3.18 -5.09
N ARG A 83 3.23 -3.03 -4.46
CA ARG A 83 4.43 -3.82 -4.79
C ARG A 83 4.20 -5.32 -4.53
N ALA A 84 3.52 -5.69 -3.46
CA ALA A 84 3.17 -7.08 -3.17
C ALA A 84 2.25 -7.68 -4.25
N LEU A 85 1.26 -6.92 -4.75
CA LEU A 85 0.42 -7.33 -5.87
C LEU A 85 1.23 -7.52 -7.17
N ILE A 86 2.11 -6.57 -7.49
CA ILE A 86 3.00 -6.62 -8.66
C ILE A 86 3.88 -7.88 -8.63
N MET A 87 4.44 -8.19 -7.45
CA MET A 87 5.25 -9.40 -7.24
C MET A 87 4.41 -10.70 -7.26
N GLY A 88 3.09 -10.61 -7.10
CA GLY A 88 2.20 -11.76 -6.99
C GLY A 88 2.37 -12.51 -5.67
N LYS A 89 2.55 -11.79 -4.56
CA LYS A 89 2.64 -12.40 -3.22
C LYS A 89 1.31 -13.07 -2.82
N GLU A 90 1.39 -14.07 -1.94
CA GLU A 90 0.23 -14.80 -1.41
C GLU A 90 -0.74 -13.91 -0.62
N THR A 91 -0.29 -12.73 -0.19
CA THR A 91 -1.11 -11.72 0.50
C THR A 91 -2.12 -11.01 -0.43
N ARG A 92 -2.22 -11.39 -1.70
CA ARG A 92 -3.12 -10.78 -2.70
C ARG A 92 -4.53 -10.60 -2.14
N ASP A 93 -5.17 -11.67 -1.67
CA ASP A 93 -6.59 -11.62 -1.30
C ASP A 93 -6.84 -10.68 -0.11
N ARG A 94 -5.94 -10.69 0.89
CA ARG A 94 -5.94 -9.71 1.99
C ARG A 94 -5.87 -8.28 1.47
N ILE A 95 -4.95 -8.01 0.54
CA ILE A 95 -4.74 -6.67 -0.02
C ILE A 95 -5.96 -6.21 -0.82
N LEU A 96 -6.55 -7.08 -1.64
CA LEU A 96 -7.73 -6.73 -2.43
C LEU A 96 -8.93 -6.42 -1.52
N HIS A 97 -9.11 -7.19 -0.44
CA HIS A 97 -10.11 -6.89 0.58
C HIS A 97 -9.87 -5.53 1.24
N ASP A 98 -8.64 -5.28 1.72
CA ASP A 98 -8.23 -4.00 2.34
C ASP A 98 -8.47 -2.82 1.38
N PHE A 99 -8.12 -2.98 0.10
CA PHE A 99 -8.33 -1.95 -0.92
C PHE A 99 -9.80 -1.73 -1.30
N TYR A 100 -10.68 -2.71 -1.07
CA TYR A 100 -12.10 -2.57 -1.39
C TYR A 100 -12.92 -2.09 -0.19
N TYR A 101 -12.81 -2.77 0.95
CA TYR A 101 -13.66 -2.53 2.13
C TYR A 101 -13.05 -1.54 3.12
N ASP A 102 -11.77 -1.68 3.45
CA ASP A 102 -11.19 -0.98 4.59
C ASP A 102 -10.65 0.40 4.21
N LEU A 103 -9.93 0.49 3.08
CA LEU A 103 -9.30 1.72 2.59
C LEU A 103 -10.09 2.37 1.46
N GLY A 104 -10.57 1.55 0.52
CA GLY A 104 -11.19 2.04 -0.71
C GLY A 104 -12.55 2.68 -0.49
N TYR A 105 -13.33 2.23 0.50
CA TYR A 105 -14.71 2.67 0.65
C TYR A 105 -14.82 4.16 0.99
N ASP A 106 -14.00 4.64 1.92
CA ASP A 106 -14.11 5.99 2.47
C ASP A 106 -12.89 6.87 2.11
N ASP A 107 -11.71 6.53 2.63
CA ASP A 107 -10.55 7.43 2.64
C ASP A 107 -9.74 7.44 1.34
N TYR A 108 -9.76 6.33 0.59
CA TYR A 108 -8.95 6.15 -0.61
C TYR A 108 -9.74 5.56 -1.79
N PRO A 109 -10.77 6.24 -2.32
CA PRO A 109 -11.64 5.70 -3.39
C PRO A 109 -10.91 5.23 -4.65
N PHE A 110 -9.73 5.77 -4.94
CA PHE A 110 -8.91 5.34 -6.08
C PHE A 110 -8.39 3.89 -5.96
N LEU A 111 -8.40 3.30 -4.76
CA LEU A 111 -8.02 1.90 -4.54
C LEU A 111 -9.12 0.91 -4.93
N GLN A 112 -10.39 1.34 -4.95
CA GLN A 112 -11.53 0.44 -5.20
C GLN A 112 -11.41 -0.29 -6.54
N GLY A 113 -10.87 0.37 -7.57
CA GLY A 113 -10.68 -0.23 -8.89
C GLY A 113 -9.76 -1.45 -8.84
N ILE A 114 -8.69 -1.41 -8.03
CA ILE A 114 -7.83 -2.57 -7.79
C ILE A 114 -8.52 -3.56 -6.85
N GLY A 115 -9.16 -3.08 -5.77
CA GLY A 115 -9.86 -3.94 -4.82
C GLY A 115 -10.94 -4.82 -5.47
N TYR A 116 -11.60 -4.33 -6.53
CA TYR A 116 -12.65 -5.06 -7.25
C TYR A 116 -12.18 -6.37 -7.89
N TYR A 117 -10.88 -6.52 -8.17
CA TYR A 117 -10.32 -7.77 -8.69
C TYR A 117 -10.59 -8.96 -7.76
N MET A 118 -10.87 -8.74 -6.47
CA MET A 118 -11.25 -9.80 -5.53
C MET A 118 -12.40 -10.65 -6.09
N PHE A 119 -13.45 -10.01 -6.62
CA PHE A 119 -14.61 -10.71 -7.18
C PHE A 119 -14.26 -11.49 -8.45
N ASP A 120 -13.39 -10.93 -9.29
CA ASP A 120 -12.92 -11.60 -10.51
C ASP A 120 -12.09 -12.85 -10.20
N PHE A 121 -11.33 -12.85 -9.10
CA PHE A 121 -10.54 -14.00 -8.65
C PHE A 121 -11.40 -15.07 -7.95
N GLU A 122 -12.45 -14.68 -7.23
CA GLU A 122 -13.39 -15.62 -6.60
C GLU A 122 -14.27 -16.32 -7.64
N GLU A 123 -14.68 -15.60 -8.69
CA GLU A 123 -15.63 -16.07 -9.70
C GLU A 123 -15.13 -15.88 -11.15
N PRO A 124 -13.97 -16.47 -11.53
CA PRO A 124 -13.36 -16.23 -12.83
C PRO A 124 -14.24 -16.65 -14.02
N GLU A 125 -15.12 -17.64 -13.82
CA GLU A 125 -16.06 -18.15 -14.82
C GLU A 125 -17.05 -17.07 -15.31
N TYR A 126 -17.43 -16.12 -14.45
CA TYR A 126 -18.35 -15.02 -14.82
C TYR A 126 -17.66 -13.92 -15.60
N SER A 127 -16.36 -13.72 -15.35
CA SER A 127 -15.57 -12.72 -16.05
C SER A 127 -15.18 -13.15 -17.47
N GLY A 128 -15.24 -14.46 -17.76
CA GLY A 128 -14.77 -15.04 -19.03
C GLY A 128 -13.25 -14.91 -19.24
N ARG A 129 -12.50 -14.50 -18.20
CA ARG A 129 -11.05 -14.31 -18.22
C ARG A 129 -10.33 -15.49 -17.57
N SER A 130 -9.13 -15.80 -18.04
CA SER A 130 -8.29 -16.78 -17.36
C SER A 130 -7.64 -16.18 -16.12
N LEU A 131 -7.29 -17.01 -15.13
CA LEU A 131 -6.56 -16.56 -13.94
C LEU A 131 -5.20 -15.91 -14.28
N SER A 132 -4.55 -16.36 -15.36
CA SER A 132 -3.32 -15.74 -15.83
C SER A 132 -3.55 -14.36 -16.40
N ASP A 133 -4.65 -14.14 -17.11
CA ASP A 133 -5.00 -12.81 -17.65
C ASP A 133 -5.32 -11.85 -16.51
N LEU A 134 -6.18 -12.27 -15.56
CA LEU A 134 -6.51 -11.49 -14.37
C LEU A 134 -5.27 -11.10 -13.56
N SER A 135 -4.36 -12.06 -13.36
CA SER A 135 -3.10 -11.80 -12.65
C SER A 135 -2.21 -10.81 -13.40
N SER A 136 -2.21 -10.85 -14.74
CA SER A 136 -1.40 -9.92 -15.55
C SER A 136 -2.01 -8.52 -15.55
N GLU A 137 -3.32 -8.42 -15.68
CA GLU A 137 -4.08 -7.16 -15.60
C GLU A 137 -3.90 -6.49 -14.24
N LEU A 138 -4.12 -7.23 -13.15
CA LEU A 138 -3.91 -6.74 -11.78
C LEU A 138 -2.50 -6.18 -11.57
N LYS A 139 -1.47 -6.91 -12.03
CA LYS A 139 -0.08 -6.44 -11.92
C LYS A 139 0.16 -5.17 -12.72
N SER A 140 -0.42 -5.06 -13.91
CA SER A 140 -0.32 -3.87 -14.75
C SER A 140 -0.98 -2.67 -14.08
N ASP A 141 -2.21 -2.81 -13.60
CA ASP A 141 -2.97 -1.73 -12.96
C ASP A 141 -2.31 -1.28 -11.64
N ALA A 142 -1.83 -2.24 -10.83
CA ALA A 142 -1.08 -1.94 -9.62
C ALA A 142 0.23 -1.19 -9.92
N GLN A 143 0.93 -1.56 -10.99
CA GLN A 143 2.15 -0.87 -11.42
C GLN A 143 1.86 0.54 -11.94
N GLU A 144 0.78 0.74 -12.72
CA GLU A 144 0.35 2.06 -13.19
C GLU A 144 0.05 2.98 -12.01
N LEU A 145 -0.77 2.53 -11.06
CA LEU A 145 -1.11 3.32 -9.88
C LEU A 145 0.12 3.64 -9.02
N LEU A 146 1.00 2.66 -8.79
CA LEU A 146 2.24 2.88 -8.04
C LEU A 146 3.09 3.98 -8.69
N ASN A 147 3.26 3.94 -10.01
CA ASN A 147 4.02 4.93 -10.75
C ASN A 147 3.41 6.34 -10.64
N GLU A 148 2.07 6.45 -10.69
CA GLU A 148 1.37 7.73 -10.55
C GLU A 148 1.54 8.32 -9.15
N ILE A 149 1.45 7.49 -8.11
CA ILE A 149 1.66 7.90 -6.71
C ILE A 149 3.10 8.41 -6.53
N GLU A 150 4.09 7.62 -6.98
CA GLU A 150 5.51 7.99 -6.86
C GLU A 150 5.86 9.26 -7.64
N LEU A 151 5.20 9.48 -8.79
CA LEU A 151 5.34 10.73 -9.54
C LEU A 151 4.79 11.93 -8.77
N GLN A 152 3.62 11.82 -8.16
CA GLN A 152 3.02 12.92 -7.38
C GLN A 152 3.81 13.24 -6.12
N GLU A 153 4.27 12.21 -5.40
CA GLU A 153 5.17 12.34 -4.25
C GLU A 153 6.46 13.08 -4.64
N LYS A 154 7.05 12.75 -5.80
CA LYS A 154 8.25 13.43 -6.31
C LYS A 154 7.99 14.89 -6.71
N MET A 155 6.80 15.17 -7.25
CA MET A 155 6.42 16.51 -7.72
C MET A 155 5.98 17.44 -6.59
N ASN A 156 5.49 16.89 -5.47
CA ASN A 156 4.98 17.64 -4.35
C ASN A 156 5.52 17.07 -3.02
N PRO A 157 6.50 17.74 -2.38
CA PRO A 157 7.03 17.32 -1.08
C PRO A 157 5.99 17.22 0.03
N ASP A 158 4.89 17.98 -0.05
CA ASP A 158 3.79 17.96 0.91
C ASP A 158 2.65 17.01 0.47
N PHE A 159 2.92 16.09 -0.46
CA PHE A 159 1.92 15.18 -1.03
C PHE A 159 1.21 14.37 0.07
N GLN A 160 -0.11 14.47 0.05
CA GLN A 160 -0.99 13.70 0.92
C GLN A 160 -1.68 12.61 0.11
N ILE A 161 -1.55 11.35 0.48
CA ILE A 161 -2.13 10.22 -0.28
C ILE A 161 -3.66 10.27 -0.33
N LYS A 162 -4.32 10.80 0.71
CA LYS A 162 -5.78 11.07 0.70
C LYS A 162 -6.18 12.10 -0.37
N SER A 163 -5.26 12.97 -0.76
CA SER A 163 -5.48 13.98 -1.81
C SER A 163 -5.21 13.46 -3.23
N PHE A 164 -4.75 12.21 -3.38
CA PHE A 164 -4.42 11.64 -4.69
C PHE A 164 -5.58 11.78 -5.66
N ARG A 165 -5.25 12.24 -6.87
CA ARG A 165 -6.14 12.27 -8.02
C ARG A 165 -5.38 11.70 -9.20
N LYS A 166 -6.04 10.85 -9.99
CA LYS A 166 -5.46 10.35 -11.24
C LYS A 166 -5.16 11.56 -12.13
N ILE A 167 -3.93 11.65 -12.62
CA ILE A 167 -3.55 12.74 -13.53
C ILE A 167 -4.28 12.47 -14.85
N GLU A 168 -5.34 13.24 -15.13
CA GLU A 168 -6.01 13.14 -16.41
C GLU A 168 -5.02 13.53 -17.52
N SER A 169 -4.79 12.60 -18.44
CA SER A 169 -3.88 12.75 -19.59
C SER A 169 -4.20 13.95 -20.51
N GLU A 170 -5.29 14.67 -20.26
CA GLU A 170 -5.68 15.87 -21.00
C GLU A 170 -4.76 17.07 -20.74
N LEU A 171 -3.99 17.10 -19.63
CA LEU A 171 -2.98 18.14 -19.39
C LEU A 171 -1.63 17.88 -20.08
N ILE A 172 -1.42 16.67 -20.64
CA ILE A 172 -0.16 16.28 -21.32
C ILE A 172 -0.36 16.21 -22.85
N THR A 173 -1.59 16.27 -23.35
CA THR A 173 -1.93 16.05 -24.77
C THR A 173 -2.50 17.27 -25.50
N SER A 174 -2.06 18.49 -25.16
CA SER A 174 -2.08 19.62 -26.14
C SER A 174 -1.13 19.39 -27.33
N THR A 175 -0.47 18.25 -27.39
CA THR A 175 0.30 17.75 -28.53
C THR A 175 0.04 16.25 -28.66
N VAL A 176 -0.50 15.85 -29.82
CA VAL A 176 -0.67 14.47 -30.33
C VAL A 176 -2.04 13.78 -30.08
N VAL A 177 -3.02 14.20 -30.88
CA VAL A 177 -3.97 13.40 -31.70
C VAL A 177 -4.36 11.98 -31.24
N SER A 178 -5.57 11.91 -30.67
CA SER A 178 -6.66 10.91 -30.77
C SER A 178 -6.38 9.39 -30.78
N LYS A 179 -6.98 8.69 -29.81
CA LYS A 179 -7.91 7.56 -30.02
C LYS A 179 -8.81 7.40 -28.79
N LYS A 180 -10.13 7.63 -28.97
CA LYS A 180 -11.17 7.57 -27.93
C LYS A 180 -11.29 6.17 -27.32
N LYS A 181 -11.33 6.10 -25.99
CA LYS A 181 -11.68 4.90 -25.21
C LYS A 181 -13.10 5.02 -24.62
N TRP A 182 -13.71 3.87 -24.33
CA TRP A 182 -15.14 3.55 -24.31
C TRP A 182 -15.91 3.91 -23.03
N TRP A 183 -15.27 4.51 -22.02
CA TRP A 183 -15.88 4.84 -20.72
C TRP A 183 -16.65 6.17 -20.66
N THR A 184 -16.74 6.92 -21.75
CA THR A 184 -17.50 8.19 -21.80
C THR A 184 -19.03 8.02 -21.85
N VAL A 185 -19.56 6.81 -21.91
CA VAL A 185 -21.01 6.56 -22.11
C VAL A 185 -21.80 6.35 -20.81
N LEU A 186 -21.14 6.08 -19.68
CA LEU A 186 -21.86 5.76 -18.43
C LEU A 186 -22.43 6.98 -17.69
N TYR A 187 -21.89 8.19 -17.91
CA TYR A 187 -22.34 9.39 -17.21
C TYR A 187 -23.49 10.15 -17.89
N SER A 188 -23.84 9.83 -19.14
CA SER A 188 -24.95 10.51 -19.85
C SER A 188 -26.30 9.81 -19.75
N LYS A 189 -26.40 8.70 -19.00
CA LYS A 189 -27.64 7.91 -18.85
C LYS A 189 -28.26 7.93 -17.45
N LEU A 190 -27.67 8.66 -16.50
CA LEU A 190 -28.22 8.83 -15.14
C LEU A 190 -28.86 10.21 -14.91
N MET A 191 -28.99 11.04 -15.95
CA MET A 191 -29.77 12.29 -15.91
C MET A 191 -30.68 12.44 -17.13
N ASN A 192 -31.61 11.50 -17.31
CA ASN A 192 -32.86 11.71 -18.06
C ASN A 192 -33.97 10.88 -17.41
#